data_AF-A0A2S6N9L8-F1
#
_entry.id   AF-A0A2S6N9L8-F1
#
_cell.length_a   1.000
_cell.length_b   1.000
_cell.length_c   1.000
_cell.angle_alpha   90.00
_cell.angle_beta   90.00
_cell.angle_gamma   90.00
#
_symmetry.space_group_name_H-M   'P 1'
#
loop_
_entity.id
_entity.type
_entity.pdbx_description
1 polymer ?
#
loop_
_entity_poly.entity_id
_entity_poly.type
_entity_poly.pdbx_seq_one_letter_code
_entity_poly.pdbx_strand_id
1 'polypeptide(L)'
;MTRKVAIYGKGGIGKSTTTQNTAAALAYFHNQKIFIHGCDPKADSTRLILGGQMQETVMDTLRIHGAEKVTLDTVVKTGFQDIRCVESGGPEPGVGCAGRGVITAIDLMEENDAYTEDLDFVFFDVLGDVVCGGFAMPIRDGKAQEVYIVASGEMMAIYAANNICKGLVKYAKQSGVRLGGIICNSRNVDGEKEFLQEFTSAIGTKMIHFVPRDNIVQKAEFNKKTVTEFDPQVNQANEYQELGRKILENDDFVIPTPLAMHELEAMVVKYGICD
;
A
#
# COMPACT_ATOMS: atom_id res chain seq x y z
N MET A 1 -10.30 15.41 9.05
CA MET A 1 -9.92 14.22 9.84
C MET A 1 -9.01 13.39 8.96
N THR A 2 -7.82 13.07 9.44
CA THR A 2 -6.81 12.33 8.68
C THR A 2 -7.30 10.94 8.30
N ARG A 3 -7.19 10.58 7.02
CA ARG A 3 -7.54 9.25 6.51
C ARG A 3 -6.33 8.32 6.62
N LYS A 4 -6.46 7.28 7.43
CA LYS A 4 -5.40 6.28 7.61
C LYS A 4 -5.67 5.07 6.70
N VAL A 5 -4.84 4.94 5.66
CA VAL A 5 -5.00 4.00 4.55
C VAL A 5 -3.90 2.95 4.61
N ALA A 6 -4.23 1.66 4.52
CA ALA A 6 -3.26 0.60 4.33
C ALA A 6 -3.31 0.02 2.91
N ILE A 7 -2.15 -0.09 2.27
CA ILE A 7 -1.98 -0.69 0.95
C ILE A 7 -1.40 -2.09 1.12
N TYR A 8 -2.14 -3.10 0.68
CA TYR A 8 -1.74 -4.51 0.72
C TYR A 8 -1.62 -5.10 -0.69
N GLY A 9 -1.16 -6.35 -0.77
CA GLY A 9 -0.99 -7.08 -2.03
C GLY A 9 0.23 -8.00 -2.01
N LYS A 10 0.30 -8.90 -3.00
CA LYS A 10 1.38 -9.87 -3.16
C LYS A 10 2.75 -9.19 -3.29
N GLY A 11 3.81 -9.84 -2.85
CA GLY A 11 5.20 -9.46 -3.09
C GLY A 11 5.48 -9.34 -4.58
N GLY A 12 6.23 -8.30 -4.96
CA GLY A 12 6.59 -8.05 -6.35
C GLY A 12 5.44 -7.53 -7.23
N ILE A 13 4.22 -7.36 -6.73
CA ILE A 13 3.07 -6.87 -7.52
C ILE A 13 3.21 -5.39 -7.90
N GLY A 14 4.08 -4.63 -7.23
CA GLY A 14 4.25 -3.19 -7.44
C GLY A 14 3.51 -2.31 -6.43
N LYS A 15 3.28 -2.80 -5.19
CA LYS A 15 2.67 -2.03 -4.09
C LYS A 15 3.40 -0.71 -3.85
N SER A 16 4.66 -0.75 -3.46
CA SER A 16 5.45 0.43 -3.10
C SER A 16 5.58 1.45 -4.23
N THR A 17 5.71 0.98 -5.47
CA THR A 17 5.67 1.85 -6.65
C THR A 17 4.32 2.56 -6.75
N THR A 18 3.21 1.82 -6.62
CA THR A 18 1.85 2.36 -6.70
C THR A 18 1.56 3.32 -5.54
N THR A 19 1.94 2.96 -4.30
CA THR A 19 1.77 3.80 -3.11
C THR A 19 2.50 5.12 -3.25
N GLN A 20 3.78 5.11 -3.62
CA GLN A 20 4.59 6.33 -3.76
C GLN A 20 4.08 7.22 -4.90
N ASN A 21 3.72 6.65 -6.04
CA ASN A 21 3.16 7.43 -7.15
C ASN A 21 1.77 8.01 -6.81
N THR A 22 0.93 7.25 -6.09
CA THR A 22 -0.38 7.75 -5.63
C THR A 22 -0.22 8.87 -4.63
N ALA A 23 0.69 8.73 -3.65
CA ALA A 23 1.01 9.76 -2.68
C ALA A 23 1.57 11.03 -3.35
N ALA A 24 2.51 10.88 -4.29
CA ALA A 24 3.03 11.99 -5.08
C ALA A 24 1.94 12.69 -5.90
N ALA A 25 1.02 11.94 -6.51
CA ALA A 25 -0.09 12.49 -7.27
C ALA A 25 -1.11 13.23 -6.39
N LEU A 26 -1.44 12.67 -5.20
CA LEU A 26 -2.30 13.33 -4.21
C LEU A 26 -1.70 14.64 -3.71
N ALA A 27 -0.39 14.66 -3.42
CA ALA A 27 0.29 15.87 -2.97
C ALA A 27 0.38 16.90 -4.11
N TYR A 28 0.84 16.49 -5.31
CA TYR A 28 1.11 17.40 -6.42
C TYR A 28 -0.15 17.94 -7.12
N PHE A 29 -1.11 17.08 -7.44
CA PHE A 29 -2.30 17.47 -8.21
C PHE A 29 -3.50 17.84 -7.34
N HIS A 30 -3.57 17.31 -6.12
CA HIS A 30 -4.73 17.46 -5.24
C HIS A 30 -4.41 18.19 -3.92
N ASN A 31 -3.19 18.72 -3.78
CA ASN A 31 -2.72 19.50 -2.62
C ASN A 31 -2.95 18.82 -1.27
N GLN A 32 -2.83 17.49 -1.21
CA GLN A 32 -3.04 16.73 0.02
C GLN A 32 -1.73 16.61 0.81
N LYS A 33 -1.80 16.76 2.13
CA LYS A 33 -0.69 16.52 3.05
C LYS A 33 -0.61 15.04 3.39
N ILE A 34 0.50 14.42 3.02
CA ILE A 34 0.66 12.96 3.08
C ILE A 34 1.79 12.56 4.03
N PHE A 35 1.57 11.47 4.75
CA PHE A 35 2.60 10.71 5.46
C PHE A 35 2.66 9.27 4.93
N ILE A 36 3.84 8.75 4.65
CA ILE A 36 4.07 7.35 4.27
C ILE A 36 4.83 6.65 5.40
N HIS A 37 4.23 5.59 5.94
CA HIS A 37 4.90 4.63 6.81
C HIS A 37 5.11 3.33 6.04
N GLY A 38 6.36 3.03 5.69
CA GLY A 38 6.71 1.74 5.12
C GLY A 38 6.68 0.63 6.18
N CYS A 39 5.83 -0.36 5.98
CA CYS A 39 5.62 -1.51 6.86
C CYS A 39 6.07 -2.83 6.18
N ASP A 40 6.92 -2.73 5.16
CA ASP A 40 7.58 -3.85 4.51
C ASP A 40 9.03 -3.95 5.05
N PRO A 41 9.49 -5.12 5.52
CA PRO A 41 10.86 -5.29 6.03
C PRO A 41 11.95 -4.98 5.00
N LYS A 42 11.62 -4.87 3.71
CA LYS A 42 12.54 -4.44 2.64
C LYS A 42 12.98 -2.98 2.77
N ALA A 43 12.20 -2.14 3.47
CA ALA A 43 12.51 -0.74 3.78
C ALA A 43 12.83 0.16 2.56
N ASP A 44 12.10 -0.02 1.45
CA ASP A 44 12.21 0.83 0.26
C ASP A 44 10.87 1.45 -0.20
N SER A 45 9.89 1.47 0.70
CA SER A 45 8.54 2.03 0.53
C SER A 45 8.53 3.55 0.35
N THR A 46 9.60 4.25 0.75
CA THR A 46 9.74 5.71 0.64
C THR A 46 10.86 6.16 -0.29
N ARG A 47 11.56 5.20 -0.93
CA ARG A 47 12.78 5.45 -1.70
C ARG A 47 12.61 6.48 -2.81
N LEU A 48 11.52 6.42 -3.58
CA LEU A 48 11.27 7.32 -4.71
C LEU A 48 10.90 8.72 -4.24
N ILE A 49 10.18 8.85 -3.12
CA ILE A 49 9.82 10.15 -2.54
C ILE A 49 11.05 10.89 -2.00
N LEU A 50 12.02 10.13 -1.47
CA LEU A 50 13.27 10.67 -0.92
C LEU A 50 14.42 10.73 -1.93
N GLY A 51 14.15 10.70 -3.24
CA GLY A 51 15.19 10.83 -4.27
C GLY A 51 16.21 9.69 -4.28
N GLY A 52 15.79 8.49 -3.87
CA GLY A 52 16.59 7.27 -3.82
C GLY A 52 17.39 7.05 -2.55
N GLN A 53 17.20 7.90 -1.54
CA GLN A 53 17.78 7.69 -0.22
C GLN A 53 17.15 6.47 0.45
N MET A 54 17.99 5.59 1.01
CA MET A 54 17.57 4.57 1.96
C MET A 54 17.67 5.23 3.33
N GLN A 55 16.54 5.68 3.86
CA GLN A 55 16.53 6.30 5.19
C GLN A 55 16.79 5.25 6.28
N GLU A 56 17.32 5.71 7.41
CA GLU A 56 17.45 4.87 8.60
C GLU A 56 16.07 4.46 9.10
N THR A 57 15.91 3.19 9.49
CA THR A 57 14.61 2.65 9.90
C THR A 57 14.39 2.80 11.40
N VAL A 58 13.12 2.82 11.82
CA VAL A 58 12.77 2.88 13.25
C VAL A 58 13.40 1.73 14.03
N MET A 59 13.33 0.51 13.50
CA MET A 59 13.88 -0.67 14.16
C MET A 59 15.41 -0.68 14.19
N ASP A 60 16.08 -0.13 13.17
CA ASP A 60 17.54 0.02 13.19
C ASP A 60 17.98 1.05 14.22
N THR A 61 17.36 2.23 14.25
CA THR A 61 17.64 3.24 15.27
C THR A 61 17.37 2.70 16.67
N LEU A 62 16.25 2.01 16.89
CA LEU A 62 15.93 1.39 18.18
C LEU A 62 17.03 0.40 18.63
N ARG A 63 17.53 -0.41 17.69
CA ARG A 63 18.53 -1.45 17.97
C ARG A 63 19.93 -0.90 18.21
N ILE A 64 20.34 0.10 17.43
CA ILE A 64 21.72 0.63 17.45
C ILE A 64 21.84 1.75 18.49
N HIS A 65 20.80 2.57 18.62
CA HIS A 65 20.86 3.83 19.36
C HIS A 65 19.95 3.89 20.59
N GLY A 66 19.05 2.91 20.77
CA GLY A 66 18.11 2.88 21.89
C GLY A 66 16.79 3.60 21.60
N ALA A 67 15.78 3.35 22.43
CA ALA A 67 14.43 3.86 22.23
C ALA A 67 14.36 5.39 22.36
N GLU A 68 15.18 5.98 23.23
CA GLU A 68 15.28 7.42 23.45
C GLU A 68 15.82 8.20 22.25
N LYS A 69 16.38 7.50 21.25
CA LYS A 69 16.88 8.08 19.99
C LYS A 69 15.91 7.93 18.83
N VAL A 70 14.80 7.21 19.03
CA VAL A 70 13.69 7.18 18.08
C VAL A 70 12.84 8.43 18.29
N THR A 71 13.19 9.49 17.56
CA THR A 71 12.52 10.80 17.58
C THR A 71 12.09 11.14 16.15
N LEU A 72 11.11 12.03 15.97
CA LEU A 72 10.67 12.41 14.62
C LEU A 72 11.83 12.95 13.76
N ASP A 73 12.72 13.76 14.33
CA ASP A 73 13.85 14.35 13.60
C ASP A 73 14.86 13.31 13.10
N THR A 74 14.98 12.18 13.82
CA THR A 74 15.93 11.12 13.46
C THR A 74 15.36 10.24 12.36
N VAL A 75 14.13 9.73 12.53
CA VAL A 75 13.57 8.67 11.66
C VAL A 75 12.58 9.17 10.61
N VAL A 76 12.01 10.37 10.75
CA VAL A 76 11.14 10.96 9.73
C VAL A 76 11.97 11.81 8.77
N LYS A 77 11.77 11.61 7.47
CA LYS A 77 12.34 12.44 6.41
C LYS A 77 11.24 13.01 5.54
N THR A 78 11.46 14.22 5.03
CA THR A 78 10.53 14.89 4.12
C THR A 78 11.10 14.85 2.71
N GLY A 79 10.29 14.45 1.74
CA GLY A 79 10.69 14.35 0.34
C GLY A 79 9.85 15.21 -0.60
N PHE A 80 9.63 14.71 -1.81
CA PHE A 80 8.83 15.37 -2.83
C PHE A 80 7.48 15.88 -2.29
N GLN A 81 7.12 17.14 -2.59
CA GLN A 81 5.86 17.80 -2.18
C GLN A 81 5.56 17.70 -0.68
N ASP A 82 6.59 17.89 0.15
CA ASP A 82 6.50 17.84 1.62
C ASP A 82 5.93 16.52 2.19
N ILE A 83 5.96 15.45 1.40
CA ILE A 83 5.53 14.12 1.85
C ILE A 83 6.50 13.65 2.92
N ARG A 84 5.96 13.38 4.11
CA ARG A 84 6.73 12.85 5.24
C ARG A 84 6.82 11.33 5.13
N CYS A 85 7.98 10.78 5.45
CA CYS A 85 8.32 9.39 5.22
C CYS A 85 8.99 8.80 6.45
N VAL A 86 8.65 7.57 6.79
CA VAL A 86 9.34 6.74 7.78
C VAL A 86 9.29 5.28 7.32
N GLU A 87 10.32 4.50 7.65
CA GLU A 87 10.36 3.06 7.41
C GLU A 87 10.39 2.33 8.76
N SER A 88 9.50 1.36 8.96
CA SER A 88 9.54 0.49 10.14
C SER A 88 10.89 -0.22 10.22
N GLY A 89 11.35 -0.78 9.11
CA GLY A 89 12.46 -1.72 9.08
C GLY A 89 12.05 -3.12 9.52
N GLY A 90 12.95 -4.07 9.28
CA GLY A 90 12.78 -5.47 9.63
C GLY A 90 13.86 -5.96 10.59
N PRO A 91 13.67 -7.11 11.24
CA PRO A 91 14.77 -7.77 11.92
C PRO A 91 15.81 -8.25 10.90
N GLU A 92 17.00 -8.60 11.39
CA GLU A 92 18.02 -9.23 10.55
C GLU A 92 17.46 -10.44 9.79
N PRO A 93 17.83 -10.62 8.51
CA PRO A 93 17.40 -11.77 7.71
C PRO A 93 17.66 -13.09 8.45
N GLY A 94 16.61 -13.89 8.64
CA GLY A 94 16.68 -15.17 9.35
C GLY A 94 16.49 -15.09 10.86
N VAL A 95 16.29 -13.90 11.45
CA VAL A 95 16.10 -13.69 12.89
C VAL A 95 14.84 -12.87 13.16
N GLY A 96 14.21 -13.06 14.33
CA GLY A 96 13.12 -12.21 14.79
C GLY A 96 11.77 -12.41 14.06
N CYS A 97 10.89 -11.42 14.18
CA CYS A 97 9.58 -11.41 13.52
C CYS A 97 9.32 -10.03 12.94
N ALA A 98 9.34 -9.92 11.61
CA ALA A 98 9.09 -8.66 10.90
C ALA A 98 7.77 -8.00 11.31
N GLY A 99 6.72 -8.81 11.48
CA GLY A 99 5.42 -8.31 11.94
C GLY A 99 5.45 -7.68 13.33
N ARG A 100 6.33 -8.12 14.25
CA ARG A 100 6.49 -7.43 15.56
C ARG A 100 7.25 -6.12 15.43
N GLY A 101 8.24 -6.05 14.53
CA GLY A 101 8.96 -4.81 14.25
C GLY A 101 8.04 -3.71 13.71
N VAL A 102 7.14 -4.07 12.79
CA VAL A 102 6.10 -3.14 12.28
C VAL A 102 5.21 -2.62 13.41
N ILE A 103 4.76 -3.49 14.32
CA ILE A 103 3.96 -3.08 15.47
C ILE A 103 4.70 -2.05 16.32
N THR A 104 5.93 -2.40 16.75
CA THR A 104 6.75 -1.52 17.58
C THR A 104 7.04 -0.19 16.89
N ALA A 105 7.30 -0.19 15.59
CA ALA A 105 7.55 1.03 14.84
C ALA A 105 6.31 1.95 14.77
N ILE A 106 5.12 1.39 14.52
CA ILE A 106 3.87 2.17 14.52
C ILE A 106 3.60 2.76 15.91
N ASP A 107 3.72 1.96 16.96
CA ASP A 107 3.46 2.42 18.33
C ASP A 107 4.43 3.54 18.73
N LEU A 108 5.74 3.40 18.44
CA LEU A 108 6.72 4.47 18.68
C LEU A 108 6.41 5.75 17.89
N MET A 109 5.93 5.63 16.65
CA MET A 109 5.53 6.81 15.86
C MET A 109 4.26 7.47 16.39
N GLU A 110 3.32 6.72 16.94
CA GLU A 110 2.16 7.29 17.63
C GLU A 110 2.54 7.97 18.95
N GLU A 111 3.41 7.35 19.75
CA GLU A 111 3.91 7.93 21.00
C GLU A 111 4.70 9.24 20.79
N ASN A 112 5.33 9.39 19.62
CA ASN A 112 6.05 10.60 19.21
C ASN A 112 5.17 11.60 18.44
N ASP A 113 3.85 11.40 18.39
CA ASP A 113 2.90 12.28 17.69
C ASP A 113 3.23 12.47 16.19
N ALA A 114 3.75 11.43 15.52
CA ALA A 114 4.12 11.50 14.10
C ALA A 114 2.91 11.77 13.20
N TYR A 115 1.74 11.19 13.51
CA TYR A 115 0.52 11.29 12.70
C TYR A 115 -0.34 12.49 13.11
N THR A 116 0.17 13.68 12.82
CA THR A 116 -0.43 14.97 13.18
C THR A 116 -1.80 15.19 12.51
N GLU A 117 -2.67 15.94 13.18
CA GLU A 117 -4.05 16.22 12.72
C GLU A 117 -4.12 17.04 11.43
N ASP A 118 -3.04 17.74 11.07
CA ASP A 118 -2.96 18.53 9.85
C ASP A 118 -2.67 17.68 8.60
N LEU A 119 -2.38 16.39 8.76
CA LEU A 119 -2.30 15.45 7.64
C LEU A 119 -3.67 15.15 7.07
N ASP A 120 -3.76 15.06 5.75
CA ASP A 120 -4.95 14.55 5.06
C ASP A 120 -4.91 13.02 4.99
N PHE A 121 -3.73 12.43 4.73
CA PHE A 121 -3.54 10.98 4.63
C PHE A 121 -2.31 10.45 5.37
N VAL A 122 -2.46 9.24 5.92
CA VAL A 122 -1.34 8.37 6.32
C VAL A 122 -1.45 7.08 5.51
N PHE A 123 -0.46 6.78 4.68
CA PHE A 123 -0.35 5.51 3.96
C PHE A 123 0.57 4.55 4.69
N PHE A 124 0.05 3.37 5.04
CA PHE A 124 0.83 2.23 5.49
C PHE A 124 1.06 1.29 4.30
N ASP A 125 2.30 1.17 3.83
CA ASP A 125 2.66 0.20 2.77
C ASP A 125 3.00 -1.14 3.42
N VAL A 126 2.07 -2.10 3.41
CA VAL A 126 2.17 -3.31 4.23
C VAL A 126 2.49 -4.53 3.39
N LEU A 127 3.39 -5.38 3.89
CA LEU A 127 3.67 -6.68 3.29
C LEU A 127 2.40 -7.55 3.27
N GLY A 128 1.94 -7.93 2.08
CA GLY A 128 0.69 -8.69 1.89
C GLY A 128 0.84 -10.18 1.61
N ASP A 129 2.07 -10.72 1.51
CA ASP A 129 2.27 -12.16 1.25
C ASP A 129 1.89 -13.04 2.44
N VAL A 130 2.13 -12.53 3.64
CA VAL A 130 1.89 -13.26 4.88
C VAL A 130 0.98 -12.41 5.76
N VAL A 131 -0.30 -12.76 5.81
CA VAL A 131 -1.29 -12.08 6.69
C VAL A 131 -1.22 -12.66 8.11
N CYS A 132 -0.01 -12.72 8.69
CA CYS A 132 0.18 -13.15 10.08
C CYS A 132 -0.26 -12.06 11.06
N GLY A 133 -0.34 -12.39 12.35
CA GLY A 133 -0.84 -11.47 13.37
C GLY A 133 -0.11 -10.12 13.47
N GLY A 134 1.15 -10.03 13.02
CA GLY A 134 1.90 -8.78 12.99
C GLY A 134 1.56 -7.90 11.79
N PHE A 135 1.60 -8.43 10.56
CA PHE A 135 1.24 -7.68 9.35
C PHE A 135 -0.27 -7.36 9.27
N ALA A 136 -1.10 -8.07 10.05
CA ALA A 136 -2.50 -7.72 10.23
C ALA A 136 -2.73 -6.65 11.30
N MET A 137 -1.70 -6.16 12.02
CA MET A 137 -1.90 -5.19 13.10
C MET A 137 -2.53 -3.87 12.63
N PRO A 138 -2.12 -3.25 11.51
CA PRO A 138 -2.72 -2.00 11.07
C PRO A 138 -4.26 -2.08 10.96
N ILE A 139 -4.77 -3.24 10.50
CA ILE A 139 -6.21 -3.49 10.36
C ILE A 139 -6.84 -4.08 11.64
N ARG A 140 -6.12 -4.82 12.47
CA ARG A 140 -6.62 -5.46 13.69
C ARG A 140 -6.82 -4.44 14.81
N ASP A 141 -5.85 -3.56 14.99
CA ASP A 141 -5.82 -2.59 16.10
C ASP A 141 -6.40 -1.23 15.66
N GLY A 142 -6.99 -1.17 14.46
CA GLY A 142 -7.68 0.02 13.94
C GLY A 142 -6.74 1.18 13.65
N LYS A 143 -5.46 0.92 13.37
CA LYS A 143 -4.50 1.96 12.97
C LYS A 143 -4.81 2.47 11.55
N ALA A 144 -5.38 1.62 10.68
CA ALA A 144 -5.92 2.00 9.38
C ALA A 144 -7.39 1.57 9.27
N GLN A 145 -8.25 2.49 8.84
CA GLN A 145 -9.68 2.23 8.63
C GLN A 145 -9.98 1.87 7.18
N GLU A 146 -9.14 2.32 6.25
CA GLU A 146 -9.32 2.15 4.81
C GLU A 146 -8.24 1.23 4.25
N VAL A 147 -8.64 0.21 3.49
CA VAL A 147 -7.71 -0.72 2.87
C VAL A 147 -7.88 -0.72 1.36
N TYR A 148 -6.77 -0.61 0.64
CA TYR A 148 -6.71 -0.90 -0.79
C TYR A 148 -5.74 -2.05 -1.04
N ILE A 149 -6.08 -2.93 -1.98
CA ILE A 149 -5.24 -4.07 -2.32
C ILE A 149 -4.77 -3.91 -3.76
N VAL A 150 -3.46 -3.97 -3.97
CA VAL A 150 -2.86 -4.03 -5.29
C VAL A 150 -2.83 -5.49 -5.76
N ALA A 151 -3.44 -5.75 -6.92
CA ALA A 151 -3.50 -7.06 -7.56
C ALA A 151 -3.25 -6.95 -9.08
N SER A 152 -3.18 -8.09 -9.75
CA SER A 152 -3.10 -8.23 -11.22
C SER A 152 -3.97 -9.41 -11.64
N GLY A 153 -4.10 -9.63 -12.94
CA GLY A 153 -4.77 -10.81 -13.52
C GLY A 153 -4.05 -12.13 -13.26
N GLU A 154 -2.89 -12.11 -12.60
CA GLU A 154 -2.20 -13.34 -12.21
C GLU A 154 -2.97 -14.05 -11.07
N MET A 155 -3.19 -15.35 -11.22
CA MET A 155 -3.89 -16.19 -10.23
C MET A 155 -3.37 -15.98 -8.79
N MET A 156 -2.04 -15.92 -8.62
CA MET A 156 -1.44 -15.78 -7.30
C MET A 156 -1.68 -14.39 -6.68
N ALA A 157 -1.84 -13.34 -7.49
CA ALA A 157 -2.17 -12.00 -7.00
C ALA A 157 -3.62 -11.95 -6.51
N ILE A 158 -4.54 -12.56 -7.27
CA ILE A 158 -5.95 -12.71 -6.88
C ILE A 158 -6.10 -13.58 -5.62
N TYR A 159 -5.36 -14.68 -5.51
CA TYR A 159 -5.35 -15.52 -4.31
C TYR A 159 -4.89 -14.75 -3.08
N ALA A 160 -3.80 -13.97 -3.19
CA ALA A 160 -3.33 -13.11 -2.12
C ALA A 160 -4.38 -12.07 -1.73
N ALA A 161 -5.00 -11.39 -2.71
CA ALA A 161 -6.05 -10.41 -2.46
C ALA A 161 -7.26 -11.02 -1.72
N ASN A 162 -7.70 -12.22 -2.12
CA ASN A 162 -8.78 -12.94 -1.46
C ASN A 162 -8.42 -13.33 -0.01
N ASN A 163 -7.18 -13.74 0.25
CA ASN A 163 -6.72 -14.03 1.61
C ASN A 163 -6.61 -12.79 2.50
N ILE A 164 -6.18 -11.65 1.94
CA ILE A 164 -6.23 -10.36 2.65
C ILE A 164 -7.67 -10.02 3.01
N CYS A 165 -8.63 -10.22 2.10
CA CYS A 165 -10.06 -10.02 2.38
C CYS A 165 -10.56 -10.88 3.54
N LYS A 166 -10.13 -12.15 3.66
CA LYS A 166 -10.44 -12.99 4.84
C LYS A 166 -9.92 -12.38 6.14
N GLY A 167 -8.72 -11.80 6.11
CA GLY A 167 -8.17 -11.04 7.22
C GLY A 167 -9.02 -9.83 7.59
N LEU A 168 -9.48 -9.06 6.60
CA LEU A 168 -10.35 -7.90 6.82
C LEU A 168 -11.68 -8.30 7.47
N VAL A 169 -12.35 -9.36 6.98
CA VAL A 169 -13.62 -9.85 7.57
C VAL A 169 -13.46 -10.17 9.05
N LYS A 170 -12.33 -10.77 9.44
CA LYS A 170 -12.05 -11.14 10.83
C LYS A 170 -12.02 -9.94 11.78
N TYR A 171 -11.56 -8.78 11.31
CA TYR A 171 -11.35 -7.59 12.15
C TYR A 171 -12.36 -6.47 11.90
N ALA A 172 -13.13 -6.51 10.80
CA ALA A 172 -14.06 -5.45 10.40
C ALA A 172 -15.06 -5.02 11.47
N LYS A 173 -15.53 -5.96 12.31
CA LYS A 173 -16.44 -5.66 13.44
C LYS A 173 -15.71 -5.08 14.66
N GLN A 174 -14.46 -5.46 14.87
CA GLN A 174 -13.67 -5.05 16.03
C GLN A 174 -13.01 -3.67 15.81
N SER A 175 -12.34 -3.49 14.68
CA SER A 175 -11.55 -2.28 14.39
C SER A 175 -12.28 -1.27 13.52
N GLY A 176 -13.41 -1.64 12.92
CA GLY A 176 -14.10 -0.81 11.94
C GLY A 176 -13.46 -0.77 10.56
N VAL A 177 -12.38 -1.53 10.31
CA VAL A 177 -11.69 -1.55 9.01
C VAL A 177 -12.61 -1.94 7.86
N ARG A 178 -12.43 -1.31 6.70
CA ARG A 178 -13.18 -1.57 5.46
C ARG A 178 -12.25 -1.66 4.24
N LEU A 179 -12.70 -2.41 3.23
CA LEU A 179 -12.08 -2.44 1.92
C LEU A 179 -12.64 -1.28 1.08
N GLY A 180 -11.77 -0.39 0.61
CA GLY A 180 -12.13 0.72 -0.29
C GLY A 180 -12.03 0.37 -1.77
N GLY A 181 -11.31 -0.70 -2.12
CA GLY A 181 -11.26 -1.24 -3.47
C GLY A 181 -9.98 -1.99 -3.81
N ILE A 182 -9.95 -2.55 -5.02
CA ILE A 182 -8.77 -3.19 -5.60
C ILE A 182 -8.15 -2.26 -6.65
N ILE A 183 -6.83 -2.10 -6.59
CA ILE A 183 -6.05 -1.40 -7.60
C ILE A 183 -5.44 -2.49 -8.49
N CYS A 184 -5.85 -2.54 -9.76
CA CYS A 184 -5.23 -3.46 -10.72
C CYS A 184 -3.93 -2.82 -11.22
N ASN A 185 -2.77 -3.40 -10.90
CA ASN A 185 -1.49 -3.02 -11.49
C ASN A 185 -1.16 -4.01 -12.61
N SER A 186 -1.39 -3.56 -13.84
CA SER A 186 -1.44 -4.44 -15.00
C SER A 186 -0.14 -5.22 -15.23
N ARG A 187 -0.31 -6.48 -15.58
CA ARG A 187 0.76 -7.39 -16.04
C ARG A 187 0.65 -7.74 -17.51
N ASN A 188 -0.22 -7.05 -18.25
CA ASN A 188 -0.59 -7.37 -19.63
C ASN A 188 -1.09 -8.81 -19.76
N VAL A 189 -1.90 -9.26 -18.80
CA VAL A 189 -2.62 -10.53 -18.91
C VAL A 189 -3.86 -10.32 -19.79
N ASP A 190 -4.18 -11.26 -20.66
CA ASP A 190 -5.36 -11.16 -21.52
C ASP A 190 -6.65 -11.14 -20.68
N GLY A 191 -7.58 -10.24 -21.01
CA GLY A 191 -8.81 -10.05 -20.25
C GLY A 191 -8.62 -9.60 -18.78
N GLU A 192 -7.44 -9.08 -18.42
CA GLU A 192 -7.08 -8.74 -17.03
C GLU A 192 -8.08 -7.78 -16.39
N LYS A 193 -8.54 -6.79 -17.15
CA LYS A 193 -9.47 -5.77 -16.65
C LYS A 193 -10.83 -6.38 -16.33
N GLU A 194 -11.36 -7.19 -17.23
CA GLU A 194 -12.63 -7.89 -17.10
C GLU A 194 -12.58 -8.90 -15.95
N PHE A 195 -11.47 -9.63 -15.82
CA PHE A 195 -11.26 -10.57 -14.72
C PHE A 195 -11.26 -9.85 -13.36
N LEU A 196 -10.53 -8.73 -13.23
CA LEU A 196 -10.52 -7.97 -11.98
C LEU A 196 -11.87 -7.33 -11.66
N GLN A 197 -12.62 -6.90 -12.67
CA GLN A 197 -13.98 -6.40 -12.50
C GLN A 197 -14.94 -7.48 -11.97
N GLU A 198 -14.85 -8.70 -12.50
CA GLU A 198 -15.65 -9.83 -12.01
C GLU A 198 -15.25 -10.23 -10.60
N PHE A 199 -13.94 -10.35 -10.33
CA PHE A 199 -13.43 -10.65 -8.99
C PHE A 199 -13.88 -9.62 -7.96
N THR A 200 -13.73 -8.32 -8.26
CA THR A 200 -14.13 -7.24 -7.35
C THR A 200 -15.62 -7.24 -7.07
N SER A 201 -16.45 -7.44 -8.10
CA SER A 201 -17.89 -7.57 -7.94
C SER A 201 -18.26 -8.77 -7.05
N ALA A 202 -17.60 -9.90 -7.24
CA ALA A 202 -17.86 -11.13 -6.48
C ALA A 202 -17.50 -11.00 -4.99
N ILE A 203 -16.45 -10.25 -4.65
CA ILE A 203 -16.11 -9.94 -3.24
C ILE A 203 -16.86 -8.74 -2.67
N GLY A 204 -17.77 -8.14 -3.44
CA GLY A 204 -18.63 -7.04 -3.02
C GLY A 204 -17.95 -5.67 -2.98
N THR A 205 -16.91 -5.45 -3.78
CA THR A 205 -16.19 -4.16 -3.87
C THR A 205 -16.05 -3.71 -5.33
N LYS A 206 -15.19 -2.71 -5.58
CA LYS A 206 -14.87 -2.21 -6.91
C LYS A 206 -13.38 -2.29 -7.23
N MET A 207 -13.07 -2.43 -8.51
CA MET A 207 -11.75 -2.10 -9.02
C MET A 207 -11.66 -0.58 -9.11
N ILE A 208 -11.03 0.05 -8.11
CA ILE A 208 -11.01 1.52 -8.01
C ILE A 208 -10.26 2.16 -9.18
N HIS A 209 -9.21 1.50 -9.66
CA HIS A 209 -8.47 1.95 -10.83
C HIS A 209 -7.71 0.79 -11.48
N PHE A 210 -7.48 0.90 -12.79
CA PHE A 210 -6.62 0.02 -13.57
C PHE A 210 -5.39 0.80 -13.98
N VAL A 211 -4.25 0.52 -13.36
CA VAL A 211 -2.96 1.15 -13.66
C VAL A 211 -2.30 0.37 -14.79
N PRO A 212 -2.14 0.96 -15.99
CA PRO A 212 -1.53 0.27 -17.12
C PRO A 212 -0.03 0.08 -16.90
N ARG A 213 0.52 -0.92 -17.60
CA ARG A 213 1.95 -1.18 -17.62
C ARG A 213 2.63 -0.21 -18.58
N ASP A 214 3.51 0.65 -18.06
CA ASP A 214 4.29 1.58 -18.87
C ASP A 214 5.77 1.61 -18.44
N ASN A 215 6.67 1.59 -19.43
CA ASN A 215 8.12 1.65 -19.24
C ASN A 215 8.60 2.98 -18.65
N ILE A 216 7.80 4.04 -18.70
CA ILE A 216 8.09 5.31 -18.01
C ILE A 216 8.25 5.13 -16.50
N VAL A 217 7.55 4.16 -15.91
CA VAL A 217 7.68 3.82 -14.49
C VAL A 217 9.12 3.37 -14.19
N GLN A 218 9.69 2.47 -15.00
CA GLN A 218 11.07 2.03 -14.83
C GLN A 218 12.06 3.17 -15.06
N LYS A 219 11.82 4.04 -16.06
CA LYS A 219 12.66 5.22 -16.29
C LYS A 219 12.65 6.16 -15.09
N ALA A 220 11.50 6.42 -14.49
CA ALA A 220 11.37 7.24 -13.29
C ALA A 220 12.08 6.59 -12.09
N GLU A 221 11.88 5.28 -11.87
CA GLU A 221 12.53 4.52 -10.79
C GLU A 221 14.06 4.51 -10.93
N PHE A 222 14.61 4.37 -12.15
CA PHE A 222 16.06 4.49 -12.39
C PHE A 222 16.60 5.89 -12.09
N ASN A 223 15.77 6.92 -12.24
CA ASN A 223 16.07 8.29 -11.83
C ASN A 223 15.69 8.56 -10.37
N LYS A 224 15.28 7.53 -9.62
CA LYS A 224 14.94 7.57 -8.20
C LYS A 224 13.77 8.52 -7.88
N LYS A 225 12.82 8.63 -8.81
CA LYS A 225 11.67 9.52 -8.74
C LYS A 225 10.37 8.75 -8.92
N THR A 226 9.28 9.33 -8.44
CA THR A 226 7.94 8.94 -8.91
C THR A 226 7.73 9.44 -10.35
N VAL A 227 6.78 8.86 -11.07
CA VAL A 227 6.42 9.31 -12.42
C VAL A 227 5.95 10.77 -12.40
N THR A 228 5.14 11.15 -11.41
CA THR A 228 4.66 12.53 -11.26
C THR A 228 5.80 13.54 -11.09
N GLU A 229 6.83 13.20 -10.32
CA GLU A 229 8.03 14.06 -10.18
C GLU A 229 8.93 14.00 -11.43
N PHE A 230 9.00 12.85 -12.09
CA PHE A 230 9.87 12.64 -13.24
C PHE A 230 9.35 13.36 -14.50
N ASP A 231 8.06 13.18 -14.80
CA ASP A 231 7.37 13.84 -15.90
C ASP A 231 5.85 13.87 -15.61
N PRO A 232 5.30 15.00 -15.14
CA PRO A 232 3.88 15.10 -14.79
C PRO A 232 2.96 15.14 -16.02
N GLN A 233 3.49 15.23 -17.24
CA GLN A 233 2.69 15.35 -18.47
C GLN A 233 2.47 14.02 -19.19
N VAL A 234 3.18 12.96 -18.83
CA VAL A 234 2.99 11.63 -19.44
C VAL A 234 1.67 11.00 -19.00
N ASN A 235 1.11 10.13 -19.85
CA ASN A 235 -0.14 9.44 -19.54
C ASN A 235 -0.10 8.71 -18.19
N GLN A 236 1.01 8.04 -17.86
CA GLN A 236 1.13 7.32 -16.60
C GLN A 236 1.03 8.24 -15.37
N ALA A 237 1.47 9.50 -15.44
CA ALA A 237 1.25 10.47 -14.37
C ALA A 237 -0.25 10.79 -14.20
N ASN A 238 -0.98 10.90 -15.32
CA ASN A 238 -2.43 11.09 -15.33
C ASN A 238 -3.18 9.86 -14.75
N GLU A 239 -2.72 8.63 -15.01
CA GLU A 239 -3.31 7.42 -14.39
C GLU A 239 -3.18 7.47 -12.85
N TYR A 240 -2.02 7.88 -12.34
CA TYR A 240 -1.83 8.06 -10.89
C TYR A 240 -2.60 9.27 -10.34
N GLN A 241 -2.74 10.35 -11.10
CA GLN A 241 -3.62 11.48 -10.76
C GLN A 241 -5.07 11.02 -10.60
N GLU A 242 -5.58 10.22 -11.52
CA GLU A 242 -6.93 9.67 -11.49
C GLU A 242 -7.11 8.62 -10.39
N LEU A 243 -6.12 7.76 -10.14
CA LEU A 243 -6.14 6.86 -8.98
C LEU A 243 -6.21 7.66 -7.67
N GLY A 244 -5.35 8.69 -7.51
CA GLY A 244 -5.37 9.58 -6.36
C GLY A 244 -6.73 10.25 -6.18
N ARG A 245 -7.29 10.84 -7.25
CA ARG A 245 -8.62 11.47 -7.24
C ARG A 245 -9.70 10.50 -6.80
N LYS A 246 -9.72 9.27 -7.34
CA LYS A 246 -10.71 8.26 -7.00
C LYS A 246 -10.59 7.78 -5.55
N ILE A 247 -9.37 7.67 -4.99
CA ILE A 247 -9.17 7.39 -3.57
C ILE A 247 -9.67 8.57 -2.72
N LEU A 248 -9.33 9.80 -3.10
CA LEU A 248 -9.75 11.02 -2.42
C LEU A 248 -11.27 11.14 -2.33
N GLU A 249 -11.97 10.87 -3.42
CA GLU A 249 -13.43 10.94 -3.52
C GLU A 249 -14.15 9.65 -3.05
N ASN A 250 -13.43 8.61 -2.64
CA ASN A 250 -14.06 7.33 -2.33
C ASN A 250 -14.93 7.41 -1.07
N ASP A 251 -16.19 7.03 -1.20
CA ASP A 251 -17.18 6.89 -0.13
C ASP A 251 -17.73 5.46 0.01
N ASP A 252 -17.36 4.57 -0.90
CA ASP A 252 -17.77 3.17 -0.92
C ASP A 252 -16.74 2.30 -0.19
N PHE A 253 -17.14 1.83 0.99
CA PHE A 253 -16.31 1.07 1.92
C PHE A 253 -17.07 -0.14 2.44
N VAL A 254 -16.57 -1.34 2.14
CA VAL A 254 -17.31 -2.58 2.38
C VAL A 254 -16.59 -3.51 3.35
N ILE A 255 -17.35 -4.41 3.96
CA ILE A 255 -16.79 -5.65 4.49
C ILE A 255 -16.81 -6.64 3.32
N PRO A 256 -15.66 -7.07 2.80
CA PRO A 256 -15.64 -7.92 1.61
C PRO A 256 -16.25 -9.29 1.89
N THR A 257 -16.64 -9.99 0.82
CA THR A 257 -17.11 -11.39 0.86
C THR A 257 -16.09 -12.29 0.17
N PRO A 258 -15.08 -12.83 0.89
CA PRO A 258 -14.05 -13.65 0.27
C PRO A 258 -14.62 -14.90 -0.38
N LEU A 259 -14.09 -15.25 -1.55
CA LEU A 259 -14.49 -16.43 -2.30
C LEU A 259 -13.86 -17.71 -1.74
N ALA A 260 -14.58 -18.83 -1.87
CA ALA A 260 -14.00 -20.15 -1.68
C ALA A 260 -13.00 -20.47 -2.80
N MET A 261 -12.09 -21.41 -2.53
CA MET A 261 -11.02 -21.73 -3.49
C MET A 261 -11.56 -22.22 -4.84
N HIS A 262 -12.59 -23.07 -4.83
CA HIS A 262 -13.20 -23.60 -6.05
C HIS A 262 -13.88 -22.52 -6.90
N GLU A 263 -14.47 -21.48 -6.27
CA GLU A 263 -15.05 -20.34 -6.97
C GLU A 263 -13.95 -19.49 -7.63
N LEU A 264 -12.85 -19.29 -6.91
CA LEU A 264 -11.68 -18.57 -7.42
C LEU A 264 -11.05 -19.30 -8.61
N GLU A 265 -10.87 -20.62 -8.49
CA GLU A 265 -10.35 -21.46 -9.57
C GLU A 265 -11.27 -21.46 -10.79
N ALA A 266 -12.58 -21.56 -10.61
CA ALA A 266 -13.54 -21.46 -11.71
C ALA A 266 -13.43 -20.12 -12.46
N MET A 267 -13.25 -19.02 -11.71
CA MET A 267 -13.05 -17.69 -12.31
C MET A 267 -11.70 -17.60 -13.05
N VAL A 268 -10.61 -18.10 -12.45
CA VAL A 268 -9.28 -18.13 -13.11
C VAL A 268 -9.33 -18.96 -14.39
N VAL A 269 -9.98 -20.12 -14.38
CA VAL A 269 -10.13 -20.98 -15.56
C VAL A 269 -10.91 -20.26 -16.67
N LYS A 270 -11.98 -19.53 -16.32
CA LYS A 270 -12.78 -18.76 -17.28
C LYS A 270 -11.94 -17.75 -18.07
N TYR A 271 -11.01 -17.06 -17.41
CA TYR A 271 -10.17 -16.04 -18.04
C TYR A 271 -8.82 -16.57 -18.54
N GLY A 272 -8.37 -17.74 -18.07
CA GLY A 272 -7.14 -18.39 -18.51
C GLY A 272 -7.28 -19.25 -19.78
N ILE A 273 -8.50 -19.47 -20.27
CA ILE A 273 -8.80 -20.19 -21.52
C ILE A 273 -9.12 -19.20 -22.67
N CYS A 274 -8.85 -17.91 -22.50
CA CYS A 274 -9.00 -16.96 -23.60
C CYS A 274 -7.95 -17.29 -24.68
N ASP A 275 -8.44 -17.70 -25.86
CA ASP A 275 -7.66 -18.10 -27.05
C ASP A 275 -6.69 -17.02 -27.56
#